data_AF-A0A2M7CDQ4-F1
#
_entry.id   AF-A0A2M7CDQ4-F1
#
_cell.length_a   1.000
_cell.length_b   1.000
_cell.length_c   1.000
_cell.angle_alpha   90.00
_cell.angle_beta   90.00
_cell.angle_gamma   90.00
#
_symmetry.space_group_name_H-M   'P 1'
#
loop_
_entity.id
_entity.type
_entity.pdbx_description
1 polymer ?
#
loop_
_entity_poly.entity_id
_entity_poly.type
_entity_poly.pdbx_seq_one_letter_code
_entity_poly.pdbx_strand_id
1 'polypeptide(L)' 'MDWKLTATTLFCDTVKKWVPIMVYKDGRANCGYYYRHQVVTKENPGGFSCHGPQGCALCEAYKEDVFSRVGK' A
#
# COMPACT_ATOMS: atom_id res chain seq x y z
N MET A 1 -0.66 -5.52 18.92
CA MET A 1 -1.47 -4.35 18.55
C MET A 1 -0.68 -3.52 17.55
N ASP A 2 -0.83 -3.84 16.28
CA ASP A 2 -0.13 -3.21 15.16
C ASP A 2 -0.73 -1.81 14.94
N TRP A 3 -0.21 -0.81 15.65
CA TRP A 3 -0.86 0.50 15.70
C TRP A 3 -0.69 1.23 14.37
N LYS A 4 -1.83 1.37 13.67
CA LYS A 4 -1.96 2.10 12.42
C LYS A 4 -1.64 3.57 12.68
N LEU A 5 -0.63 4.09 12.01
CA LEU A 5 -0.19 5.47 12.09
C LEU A 5 -1.10 6.36 11.21
N THR A 6 -1.45 5.91 10.00
CA THR A 6 -2.50 6.56 9.19
C THR A 6 -3.14 5.63 8.15
N ALA A 7 -4.20 6.09 7.49
CA ALA A 7 -4.79 5.49 6.30
C ALA A 7 -5.32 6.58 5.35
N THR A 8 -5.15 6.38 4.04
CA THR A 8 -5.72 7.22 2.98
C THR A 8 -6.11 6.38 1.76
N THR A 9 -6.65 7.02 0.72
CA THR A 9 -6.86 6.42 -0.59
C THR A 9 -6.11 7.25 -1.64
N LEU A 10 -5.18 6.63 -2.38
CA LEU A 10 -4.44 7.29 -3.47
C LEU A 10 -4.77 6.64 -4.81
N PHE A 11 -4.66 7.40 -5.91
CA PHE A 11 -4.76 6.82 -7.25
C PHE A 11 -3.46 6.08 -7.60
N CYS A 12 -3.56 4.77 -7.81
CA CYS A 12 -2.45 3.97 -8.32
C CYS A 12 -2.55 3.89 -9.85
N ASP A 13 -1.58 4.49 -10.51
CA ASP A 13 -1.44 4.49 -11.96
C ASP A 13 -1.24 3.07 -12.51
N THR A 14 -0.61 2.17 -11.76
CA THR A 14 -0.25 0.83 -12.21
C THR A 14 -1.50 -0.03 -12.43
N VAL A 15 -2.49 0.09 -11.53
CA VAL A 15 -3.79 -0.62 -11.62
C VAL A 15 -4.94 0.26 -12.11
N LYS A 16 -4.64 1.53 -12.47
CA LYS A 16 -5.58 2.60 -12.90
C LYS A 16 -6.80 2.75 -11.97
N LYS A 17 -6.61 2.60 -10.65
CA LYS A 17 -7.68 2.62 -9.64
C LYS A 17 -7.25 3.39 -8.40
N TRP A 18 -8.23 3.94 -7.69
CA TRP A 18 -8.06 4.42 -6.32
C TRP A 18 -7.88 3.23 -5.37
N VAL A 19 -6.77 3.19 -4.64
CA VAL A 19 -6.40 2.11 -3.74
C VAL A 19 -6.21 2.62 -2.30
N PRO A 20 -6.75 1.94 -1.28
CA PRO A 20 -6.52 2.32 0.11
C PRO A 20 -5.09 1.93 0.51
N ILE A 21 -4.39 2.84 1.19
CA ILE A 21 -3.02 2.64 1.69
C ILE A 21 -3.01 2.93 3.19
N MET A 22 -2.39 2.05 3.96
CA MET A 22 -2.25 2.14 5.41
C MET A 22 -0.76 2.14 5.77
N VAL A 23 -0.35 3.01 6.69
CA VAL A 23 1.02 3.07 7.23
C VAL A 23 0.95 2.78 8.73
N TYR A 24 1.90 1.99 9.22
CA TYR A 24 1.99 1.51 10.61
C TYR A 24 3.25 2.08 11.29
N LYS A 25 3.25 2.18 12.63
CA LYS A 25 4.36 2.81 13.38
C LYS A 25 5.73 2.11 13.27
N ASP A 26 5.76 0.89 12.77
CA ASP A 26 6.94 0.03 12.64
C ASP A 26 7.63 0.14 11.26
N GLY A 27 7.27 1.16 10.47
CA GLY A 27 7.80 1.37 9.12
C GLY A 27 7.07 0.57 8.04
N ARG A 28 6.16 -0.35 8.39
CA ARG A 28 5.38 -1.10 7.39
C ARG A 28 4.33 -0.21 6.73
N ALA A 29 4.10 -0.44 5.46
CA ALA A 29 2.96 0.07 4.70
C ALA A 29 2.19 -1.12 4.10
N ASN A 30 0.88 -0.97 3.86
CA ASN A 30 0.04 -1.92 3.16
C ASN A 30 -0.84 -1.21 2.12
N CYS A 31 -0.80 -1.68 0.87
CA CYS A 31 -1.80 -1.35 -0.14
C CYS A 31 -2.92 -2.38 -0.08
N GLY A 32 -4.15 -1.95 0.22
CA GLY A 32 -5.30 -2.84 0.36
C GLY A 32 -5.76 -3.47 -0.97
N TYR A 33 -5.47 -2.84 -2.11
CA TYR A 33 -5.67 -3.48 -3.42
C TYR A 33 -4.68 -4.63 -3.62
N TYR A 34 -3.39 -4.40 -3.35
CA TYR A 34 -2.38 -5.44 -3.38
C TYR A 34 -2.74 -6.58 -2.43
N TYR A 35 -3.01 -6.30 -1.15
CA TYR A 35 -3.41 -7.30 -0.16
C TYR A 35 -4.62 -8.15 -0.60
N ARG A 36 -5.63 -7.54 -1.25
CA ARG A 36 -6.83 -8.23 -1.74
C ARG A 36 -6.60 -9.07 -3.00
N HIS A 37 -5.71 -8.64 -3.89
CA HIS A 37 -5.41 -9.31 -5.17
C HIS A 37 -4.11 -10.16 -5.14
N GLN A 38 -3.37 -10.12 -4.03
CA GLN A 38 -2.25 -11.01 -3.67
C GLN A 38 -2.70 -12.45 -3.42
N VAL A 39 -3.90 -12.61 -2.86
CA VAL A 39 -4.51 -13.91 -2.66
C VAL A 39 -4.78 -14.48 -4.05
N VAL A 40 -3.97 -15.46 -4.45
CA VAL A 40 -4.09 -16.14 -5.75
C VAL A 40 -5.38 -16.97 -5.75
N THR A 41 -6.51 -16.34 -6.09
CA THR A 41 -7.77 -17.05 -6.34
C THR A 41 -7.74 -17.65 -7.75
N LYS A 42 -8.55 -18.71 -7.96
CA LYS A 42 -8.69 -19.35 -9.29
C LYS A 42 -9.19 -18.41 -10.39
N GLU A 43 -9.65 -17.21 -10.04
CA GLU A 43 -10.29 -16.24 -10.93
C GLU A 43 -9.30 -15.18 -11.47
N ASN A 44 -8.08 -15.08 -10.91
CA ASN A 44 -7.05 -14.14 -11.36
C ASN A 44 -5.70 -14.86 -11.63
N PRO A 45 -5.57 -15.63 -12.73
CA PRO A 45 -4.30 -16.24 -13.11
C PRO A 45 -3.24 -15.21 -13.53
N GLY A 46 -3.66 -14.03 -13.99
CA GLY A 46 -2.79 -12.87 -14.23
C GLY A 46 -2.59 -12.04 -12.96
N GLY A 47 -1.85 -12.58 -11.99
CA GLY A 47 -1.49 -11.85 -10.77
C GLY A 47 -0.73 -10.55 -11.09
N PHE A 48 -1.20 -9.41 -10.58
CA PHE A 48 -0.61 -8.11 -10.87
C PHE A 48 0.79 -8.01 -10.21
N SER A 49 1.85 -7.89 -11.01
CA SER A 49 3.26 -7.83 -10.59
C SER A 49 3.66 -6.52 -9.89
N CYS A 50 2.87 -6.10 -8.92
CA CYS A 50 3.27 -5.10 -7.95
C CYS A 50 4.24 -5.79 -6.96
N HIS A 51 5.43 -5.22 -6.71
CA HIS A 51 6.40 -5.76 -5.74
C HIS A 51 6.00 -5.49 -4.27
N GLY A 52 4.69 -5.51 -4.01
CA GLY A 52 4.08 -5.16 -2.75
C GLY A 52 4.19 -3.69 -2.35
N PRO A 53 3.70 -3.36 -1.14
CA PRO A 53 3.70 -1.99 -0.63
C PRO A 53 5.11 -1.46 -0.30
N GLN A 54 6.13 -2.32 -0.37
CA GLN A 54 7.55 -2.03 -0.17
C GLN A 54 8.33 -2.00 -1.50
N GLY A 55 7.65 -2.18 -2.63
CA GLY A 55 8.21 -2.06 -3.98
C GLY A 55 7.22 -1.38 -4.94
N CYS A 56 6.36 -0.52 -4.39
CA CYS A 56 5.39 0.30 -5.10
C CYS A 56 5.69 1.75 -4.74
N ALA A 57 6.28 2.50 -5.67
CA ALA A 57 6.76 3.87 -5.41
C ALA A 57 5.70 4.80 -4.80
N LEU A 58 4.42 4.64 -5.17
CA LEU A 58 3.29 5.36 -4.58
C LEU A 58 3.10 5.06 -3.08
N CYS A 59 3.26 3.80 -2.68
CA CYS A 59 3.16 3.38 -1.28
C CYS A 59 4.39 3.84 -0.47
N GLU A 60 5.56 3.85 -1.10
CA GLU A 60 6.81 4.26 -0.46
C GLU A 60 6.90 5.78 -0.28
N ALA A 61 6.58 6.56 -1.30
CA ALA A 61 6.50 8.02 -1.21
C ALA A 61 5.45 8.45 -0.17
N TYR A 62 4.30 7.76 -0.09
CA TYR A 62 3.31 8.03 0.94
C TYR A 62 3.79 7.64 2.36
N LYS A 63 4.46 6.49 2.50
CA LYS A 63 5.14 6.07 3.75
C LYS A 63 6.11 7.16 4.23
N GLU A 64 6.95 7.68 3.34
CA GLU A 64 7.96 8.71 3.66
C GLU A 64 7.33 10.07 4.00
N ASP A 65 6.38 10.56 3.21
CA ASP A 65 5.58 11.76 3.49
C ASP A 65 4.92 11.69 4.88
N VAL A 66 4.35 10.54 5.22
CA VAL A 66 3.69 10.28 6.51
C VAL A 66 4.67 10.31 7.68
N PHE A 67 5.85 9.68 7.56
CA PHE A 67 6.86 9.76 8.62
C PHE A 67 7.46 11.17 8.74
N SER A 68 7.66 11.89 7.63
CA SER A 68 8.10 13.29 7.61
C SER A 68 7.13 14.24 8.32
N ARG A 69 5.82 13.94 8.30
CA ARG A 69 4.77 14.69 9.02
C ARG A 69 4.68 14.37 10.52
N VAL A 70 5.09 13.17 10.94
CA VAL A 70 5.02 12.71 12.34
C VAL A 70 6.34 12.87 13.09
N GLY A 71 7.45 13.11 12.37
CA GLY A 71 8.75 13.51 12.94
C GLY A 71 8.89 15.02 13.24
N LYS A 72 7.78 15.73 13.46
CA LYS A 72 7.69 17.16 13.79
C LYS A 72 6.70 17.40 14.92
#